data_AF-A0A968X2S8-F1
#
_entry.id   AF-A0A968X2S8-F1
#
_cell.length_a   1.000
_cell.length_b   1.000
_cell.length_c   1.000
_cell.angle_alpha   90.00
_cell.angle_beta   90.00
_cell.angle_gamma   90.00
#
_symmetry.space_group_name_H-M   'P 1'
#
loop_
_entity.id
_entity.type
_entity.pdbx_description
1 polymer ?
#
loop_
_entity_poly.entity_id
_entity_poly.type
_entity_poly.pdbx_seq_one_letter_code
_entity_poly.pdbx_strand_id
1 'polypeptide(L)'
;MVGINASSRISAVVSYIPVIGWLYGLVLQRNNAYVRFHARQSFGLFVILLAIFVGWAVLGWLLGWIPFGFIFSNALFAIVMAAFVAGLIAWINGIVNAAQGRVVLLPIFGKRANRLPV
;
A
#
# COMPACT_ATOMS: atom_id res chain seq x y z
N MET A 1 -22.93 2.47 14.00
CA MET A 1 -21.97 2.34 12.87
C MET A 1 -22.74 2.62 11.60
N VAL A 2 -22.27 3.50 10.71
CA VAL A 2 -22.90 3.67 9.39
C VAL A 2 -22.77 2.33 8.66
N GLY A 3 -23.91 1.71 8.31
CA GLY A 3 -23.91 0.45 7.58
C GLY A 3 -23.18 0.58 6.24
N ILE A 4 -22.51 -0.48 5.80
CA ILE A 4 -21.83 -0.49 4.49
C ILE A 4 -22.89 -0.38 3.39
N ASN A 5 -22.99 0.80 2.79
CA ASN A 5 -23.90 1.08 1.68
C ASN A 5 -23.12 1.32 0.38
N ALA A 6 -23.83 1.47 -0.75
CA ALA A 6 -23.20 1.67 -2.06
C ALA A 6 -22.26 2.90 -2.08
N SER A 7 -22.65 4.02 -1.47
CA SER A 7 -21.83 5.23 -1.38
C SER A 7 -20.52 4.99 -0.61
N SER A 8 -20.57 4.24 0.48
CA SER A 8 -19.38 3.86 1.26
C SER A 8 -18.43 2.96 0.48
N ARG A 9 -18.97 2.03 -0.33
CA ARG A 9 -18.17 1.17 -1.22
C ARG A 9 -17.46 1.98 -2.30
N ILE A 10 -18.17 2.89 -2.96
CA ILE A 10 -17.58 3.80 -3.96
C ILE A 10 -16.48 4.65 -3.31
N SER A 11 -16.76 5.23 -2.14
CA SER A 11 -15.80 6.03 -1.39
C SER A 11 -14.54 5.25 -1.01
N ALA A 12 -14.70 3.98 -0.63
CA ALA A 12 -13.59 3.09 -0.32
C ALA A 12 -12.76 2.75 -1.57
N VAL A 13 -13.39 2.52 -2.73
CA VAL A 13 -12.67 2.34 -4.00
C VAL A 13 -11.90 3.60 -4.38
N VAL A 14 -12.51 4.79 -4.27
CA VAL A 14 -11.85 6.07 -4.52
C VAL A 14 -10.61 6.27 -3.65
N SER A 15 -10.61 5.72 -2.43
CA SER A 15 -9.46 5.81 -1.52
C SER A 15 -8.19 5.09 -2.02
N TYR A 16 -8.29 4.27 -3.09
CA TYR A 16 -7.15 3.64 -3.75
C TYR A 16 -6.46 4.53 -4.80
N ILE A 17 -7.00 5.73 -5.08
CA ILE A 17 -6.34 6.75 -5.90
C ILE A 17 -5.29 7.46 -5.02
N PRO A 18 -3.99 7.41 -5.36
CA PRO A 18 -2.96 8.07 -4.56
C PRO A 18 -3.20 9.56 -4.38
N VAL A 19 -2.74 10.09 -3.24
CA VAL A 19 -2.88 11.50 -2.84
C VAL A 19 -4.34 11.92 -2.63
N ILE A 20 -5.11 12.07 -3.70
CA ILE A 20 -6.49 12.59 -3.66
C ILE A 20 -7.42 11.63 -2.92
N GLY A 21 -7.34 10.33 -3.23
CA GLY A 21 -8.15 9.30 -2.57
C GLY A 21 -7.81 9.15 -1.09
N TRP A 22 -6.54 9.33 -0.72
CA TRP A 22 -6.12 9.30 0.69
C TRP A 22 -6.63 10.51 1.46
N LEU A 23 -6.50 11.71 0.90
CA LEU A 23 -7.06 12.93 1.52
C LEU A 23 -8.57 12.79 1.70
N TYR A 24 -9.26 12.35 0.66
CA TYR A 24 -10.69 12.07 0.73
C TYR A 24 -11.05 11.03 1.81
N GLY A 25 -10.38 9.88 1.81
CA GLY A 25 -10.71 8.79 2.72
C GLY A 25 -10.29 9.01 4.17
N LEU A 26 -9.17 9.69 4.41
CA LEU A 26 -8.60 9.90 5.76
C LEU A 26 -9.11 11.19 6.42
N VAL A 27 -9.31 12.26 5.65
CA VAL A 27 -9.66 13.59 6.18
C VAL A 27 -11.16 13.83 6.07
N LEU A 28 -11.73 13.67 4.86
CA LEU A 28 -13.13 14.01 4.59
C LEU A 28 -14.10 12.92 5.07
N GLN A 29 -13.73 11.64 4.95
CA GLN A 29 -14.53 10.50 5.39
C GLN A 29 -14.19 10.02 6.81
N ARG A 30 -13.78 10.95 7.70
CA ARG A 30 -13.28 10.62 9.06
C ARG A 30 -14.22 9.80 9.94
N ASN A 31 -15.53 9.92 9.72
CA ASN A 31 -16.56 9.21 10.48
C ASN A 31 -16.93 7.84 9.87
N ASN A 32 -16.41 7.51 8.68
CA ASN A 32 -16.67 6.26 8.00
C ASN A 32 -15.48 5.30 8.21
N ALA A 33 -15.62 4.41 9.19
CA ALA A 33 -14.56 3.45 9.54
C ALA A 33 -14.16 2.54 8.37
N TYR A 34 -15.12 2.18 7.51
CA TYR A 34 -14.90 1.35 6.33
C TYR A 34 -14.02 2.06 5.29
N VAL A 35 -14.36 3.29 4.94
CA VAL A 35 -13.57 4.09 3.98
C VAL A 35 -12.18 4.39 4.54
N ARG A 36 -12.07 4.73 5.83
CA ARG A 36 -10.79 4.97 6.49
C ARG A 36 -9.87 3.75 6.48
N PHE A 37 -10.43 2.55 6.66
CA PHE A 37 -9.66 1.32 6.58
C PHE A 37 -8.99 1.17 5.21
N HIS A 38 -9.76 1.29 4.13
CA HIS A 38 -9.24 1.18 2.77
C HIS A 38 -8.26 2.30 2.42
N ALA A 39 -8.51 3.52 2.90
CA ALA A 39 -7.60 4.65 2.70
C ALA A 39 -6.24 4.41 3.39
N ARG A 40 -6.25 3.92 4.64
CA ARG A 40 -5.01 3.54 5.38
C ARG A 40 -4.29 2.39 4.72
N GLN A 41 -5.01 1.38 4.25
CA GLN A 41 -4.43 0.22 3.57
C GLN A 41 -3.78 0.61 2.24
N SER A 42 -4.43 1.46 1.44
CA SER A 42 -3.87 2.01 0.20
C SER A 42 -2.63 2.86 0.48
N PHE A 43 -2.71 3.79 1.43
CA PHE A 43 -1.58 4.63 1.82
C PHE A 43 -0.40 3.81 2.34
N GLY A 44 -0.65 2.84 3.23
CA GLY A 44 0.39 1.97 3.77
C GLY A 44 1.07 1.13 2.69
N LEU A 45 0.30 0.60 1.74
CA LEU A 45 0.86 -0.12 0.59
C LEU A 45 1.80 0.77 -0.22
N PHE A 46 1.39 2.01 -0.52
CA PHE A 46 2.22 2.96 -1.23
C PHE A 46 3.50 3.30 -0.46
N VAL A 47 3.41 3.58 0.83
CA VAL A 47 4.58 3.89 1.67
C VAL A 47 5.58 2.74 1.71
N ILE A 48 5.11 1.49 1.80
CA ILE A 48 5.97 0.30 1.76
C ILE A 48 6.71 0.19 0.42
N LEU A 49 6.00 0.35 -0.70
CA LEU A 49 6.62 0.29 -2.02
C LEU A 49 7.63 1.41 -2.24
N LEU A 50 7.29 2.63 -1.78
CA LEU A 50 8.21 3.77 -1.82
C LEU A 50 9.46 3.51 -0.98
N ALA A 51 9.31 2.97 0.22
CA ALA A 51 10.44 2.63 1.10
C ALA A 51 11.36 1.58 0.47
N ILE A 52 10.80 0.56 -0.20
CA ILE A 52 11.57 -0.45 -0.92
C ILE A 52 12.37 0.19 -2.07
N PHE A 53 11.73 1.04 -2.87
CA PHE A 53 12.39 1.72 -3.98
C PHE A 53 13.50 2.66 -3.50
N VAL A 54 13.21 3.51 -2.50
CA VAL A 54 14.19 4.44 -1.93
C VAL A 54 15.34 3.68 -1.26
N GLY A 55 15.05 2.60 -0.54
CA GLY A 55 16.09 1.76 0.07
C GLY A 55 17.04 1.17 -0.96
N TRP A 56 16.51 0.68 -2.08
CA TRP A 56 17.33 0.24 -3.21
C TRP A 56 18.14 1.40 -3.82
N ALA A 57 17.53 2.56 -4.04
CA ALA A 57 18.23 3.72 -4.63
C ALA A 57 19.40 4.20 -3.75
N VAL A 58 19.20 4.28 -2.43
CA VAL A 58 20.25 4.61 -1.47
C VAL A 58 21.37 3.56 -1.48
N LEU A 59 21.01 2.28 -1.47
CA LEU A 59 22.00 1.19 -1.55
C LEU A 59 22.78 1.23 -2.87
N GLY A 60 22.10 1.49 -3.98
CA GLY A 60 22.73 1.62 -5.29
C GLY A 60 23.69 2.80 -5.35
N TRP A 61 23.33 3.93 -4.75
CA TRP A 61 24.21 5.08 -4.61
C TRP A 61 25.46 4.75 -3.78
N LEU A 62 25.33 4.04 -2.65
CA LEU A 62 26.46 3.60 -1.84
C LEU A 62 27.39 2.64 -2.60
N LEU A 63 26.82 1.66 -3.30
CA LEU A 63 27.58 0.71 -4.12
C LEU A 63 28.26 1.36 -5.33
N GLY A 64 27.74 2.49 -5.81
CA GLY A 64 28.33 3.25 -6.92
C GLY A 64 29.75 3.76 -6.64
N TRP A 65 30.14 3.86 -5.36
CA TRP A 65 31.50 4.24 -4.95
C TRP A 65 32.50 3.08 -4.98
N ILE A 66 32.02 1.84 -5.17
CA ILE A 66 32.86 0.64 -5.25
C ILE A 66 33.05 0.27 -6.73
N PRO A 67 34.28 0.04 -7.22
CA PRO A 67 34.50 -0.49 -8.57
C PRO A 67 33.65 -1.75 -8.80
N PHE A 68 32.87 -1.75 -9.89
CA PHE A 68 31.91 -2.81 -10.24
C PHE A 68 30.73 -3.02 -9.26
N GLY A 69 30.59 -2.21 -8.21
CA GLY A 69 29.47 -2.29 -7.25
C GLY A 69 28.09 -2.12 -7.88
N PHE A 70 28.01 -1.39 -9.00
CA PHE A 70 26.78 -1.22 -9.77
C PHE A 70 26.18 -2.55 -10.24
N ILE A 71 26.98 -3.61 -10.46
CA ILE A 71 26.49 -4.93 -10.89
C ILE A 71 25.55 -5.50 -9.82
N PHE A 72 25.94 -5.38 -8.54
CA PHE A 72 25.13 -5.82 -7.40
C PHE A 72 23.85 -4.98 -7.27
N SER A 73 23.95 -3.66 -7.43
CA SER A 73 22.77 -2.79 -7.41
C SER A 73 21.76 -3.16 -8.49
N ASN A 74 22.22 -3.43 -9.72
CA ASN A 74 21.35 -3.83 -10.82
C ASN A 74 20.69 -5.20 -10.54
N ALA A 75 21.43 -6.17 -10.00
CA ALA A 75 20.86 -7.45 -9.60
C ALA A 75 19.77 -7.31 -8.53
N LEU A 76 20.00 -6.44 -7.53
CA LEU A 76 19.03 -6.17 -6.45
C LEU A 76 17.76 -5.47 -6.94
N PHE A 77 17.78 -4.80 -8.09
CA PHE A 77 16.58 -4.18 -8.68
C PHE A 77 15.49 -5.21 -9.00
N ALA A 78 15.86 -6.48 -9.23
CA ALA A 78 14.89 -7.57 -9.41
C ALA A 78 13.95 -7.71 -8.19
N ILE A 79 14.44 -7.46 -6.97
CA ILE A 79 13.63 -7.50 -5.74
C ILE A 79 12.62 -6.34 -5.73
N VAL A 80 13.04 -5.15 -6.18
CA VAL A 80 12.14 -3.99 -6.34
C VAL A 80 11.03 -4.33 -7.32
N MET A 81 11.37 -4.87 -8.48
CA MET A 81 10.38 -5.27 -9.49
C MET A 81 9.39 -6.32 -8.94
N ALA A 82 9.89 -7.35 -8.24
CA ALA A 82 9.04 -8.35 -7.61
C ALA A 82 8.10 -7.73 -6.56
N ALA A 83 8.61 -6.80 -5.74
CA ALA A 83 7.80 -6.08 -4.75
C ALA A 83 6.71 -5.22 -5.42
N PHE A 84 7.02 -4.54 -6.52
CA PHE A 84 6.04 -3.73 -7.26
C PHE A 84 4.96 -4.60 -7.92
N VAL A 85 5.32 -5.77 -8.47
CA VAL A 85 4.33 -6.73 -8.99
C VAL A 85 3.42 -7.24 -7.87
N ALA A 86 3.99 -7.66 -6.75
CA ALA A 86 3.21 -8.08 -5.58
C ALA A 86 2.34 -6.93 -5.04
N GLY A 87 2.86 -5.71 -5.04
CA GLY A 87 2.16 -4.49 -4.67
C GLY A 87 0.98 -4.18 -5.58
N LEU A 88 1.14 -4.34 -6.90
CA LEU A 88 0.07 -4.16 -7.87
C LEU A 88 -1.06 -5.17 -7.64
N ILE A 89 -0.71 -6.44 -7.42
CA ILE A 89 -1.69 -7.49 -7.09
C ILE A 89 -2.43 -7.14 -5.78
N ALA A 90 -1.70 -6.69 -4.76
CA ALA A 90 -2.29 -6.29 -3.49
C ALA A 90 -3.19 -5.03 -3.62
N TRP A 91 -2.81 -4.07 -4.47
CA TRP A 91 -3.62 -2.89 -4.78
C TRP A 91 -4.94 -3.27 -5.46
N ILE A 92 -4.90 -4.13 -6.48
CA ILE A 92 -6.08 -4.66 -7.17
C ILE A 92 -6.98 -5.40 -6.18
N ASN A 93 -6.43 -6.31 -5.37
CA ASN A 93 -7.18 -7.04 -4.36
C ASN A 93 -7.83 -6.11 -3.33
N GLY A 94 -7.14 -5.01 -2.97
CA GLY A 94 -7.68 -3.97 -2.12
C GLY A 94 -8.93 -3.31 -2.71
N ILE A 95 -8.86 -2.94 -4.00
CA ILE A 95 -9.99 -2.38 -4.75
C ILE A 95 -11.14 -3.37 -4.84
N VAL A 96 -10.88 -4.65 -5.13
CA VAL A 96 -11.91 -5.69 -5.21
C VAL A 96 -12.60 -5.88 -3.85
N ASN A 97 -11.84 -5.92 -2.75
CA ASN A 97 -12.41 -6.01 -1.41
C ASN A 97 -13.23 -4.76 -1.05
N ALA A 98 -12.76 -3.56 -1.42
CA ALA A 98 -13.51 -2.31 -1.25
C ALA A 98 -14.82 -2.32 -2.05
N ALA A 99 -14.75 -2.79 -3.29
CA ALA A 99 -15.92 -2.97 -4.13
C ALA A 99 -16.87 -4.02 -3.55
N GLN A 100 -16.41 -5.04 -2.83
CA GLN A 100 -17.26 -6.10 -2.27
C GLN A 100 -17.77 -5.83 -0.85
N GLY A 101 -17.45 -4.68 -0.24
CA GLY A 101 -17.86 -4.41 1.14
C GLY A 101 -17.04 -5.17 2.19
N ARG A 102 -15.85 -5.70 1.83
CA ARG A 102 -15.04 -6.55 2.71
C ARG A 102 -13.87 -5.79 3.30
N VAL A 103 -13.63 -5.99 4.60
CA VAL A 103 -12.48 -5.47 5.33
C VAL A 103 -11.45 -6.58 5.47
N VAL A 104 -10.58 -6.71 4.47
CA VAL A 104 -9.54 -7.75 4.40
C VAL A 104 -8.18 -7.08 4.32
N LEU A 105 -7.31 -7.38 5.30
CA LEU A 105 -5.93 -6.93 5.31
C LEU A 105 -5.17 -7.58 4.15
N LEU A 106 -4.34 -6.80 3.45
CA LEU A 106 -3.49 -7.34 2.38
C LEU A 106 -2.45 -8.28 2.99
N PRO A 107 -2.11 -9.40 2.30
CA PRO A 107 -1.19 -10.42 2.81
C PRO A 107 0.24 -9.91 3.08
N ILE A 108 0.58 -8.71 2.59
CA ILE A 108 1.86 -8.03 2.86
C ILE A 108 1.91 -7.54 4.33
N PHE A 109 0.76 -7.20 4.91
CA PHE A 109 0.61 -6.96 6.34
C PHE A 109 0.41 -8.31 7.03
N GLY A 110 1.50 -9.01 7.33
CA GLY A 110 1.44 -10.33 7.93
C GLY A 110 0.51 -10.40 9.15
N LYS A 111 -0.04 -11.59 9.43
CA LYS A 111 -0.99 -11.91 10.53
C LYS A 111 -0.62 -11.40 11.94
N ARG A 112 0.57 -10.82 12.12
CA ARG A 112 1.06 -10.21 13.37
C ARG A 112 0.44 -8.83 13.68
N ALA A 113 -0.14 -8.13 12.70
CA ALA A 113 -0.84 -6.87 12.96
C ALA A 113 -2.14 -7.05 13.77
N ASN A 114 -2.78 -8.23 13.71
CA ASN A 114 -3.99 -8.58 14.48
C ASN A 114 -3.72 -9.05 15.93
N ARG A 115 -2.47 -8.94 16.42
CA ARG A 115 -2.11 -9.29 17.81
C ARG A 115 -1.72 -8.09 18.67
N LEU A 116 -1.84 -6.87 18.14
CA LEU A 116 -1.63 -5.67 18.95
C LEU A 116 -2.95 -5.32 19.64
N PRO A 117 -2.99 -5.28 20.98
CA PRO A 117 -4.14 -4.74 21.70
C PRO A 117 -4.17 -3.24 21.42
N VAL A 118 -5.12 -2.81 20.60
CA VAL A 118 -5.53 -1.42 20.46
C VAL A 118 -7.03 -1.33 20.65
#